data_AF-A0A1M6P6Y8-F1
#
_entry.id   AF-A0A1M6P6Y8-F1
#
_cell.length_a   1.000
_cell.length_b   1.000
_cell.length_c   1.000
_cell.angle_alpha   90.00
_cell.angle_beta   90.00
_cell.angle_gamma   90.00
#
_symmetry.space_group_name_H-M   'P 1'
#
loop_
_entity.id
_entity.type
_entity.pdbx_description
1 polymer ?
#
loop_
_entity_poly.entity_id
_entity_poly.type
_entity_poly.pdbx_seq_one_letter_code
_entity_poly.pdbx_strand_id
1 'polypeptide(L)'
;MMRSLSISDSGSLKRVQAASARWIAAALALTAVVWLLALAGLLAIADRVHDDVPAMLAVKLPLLSSRPELIFAGESRTVYQVDPALAAQLLGKPKGFAVNIAYDAGEPLALLAAIRRAPASFQKAHVVMSVAPFLFNEGVRSAAVYPQDVAARLGVAEQMVTFLPLRIGTLIRFIREAFNARLVADQDVADLGAAPTSLGLRIIDYTQGDDRWPADIGSHAHYGNWDLSGPKARFEIGALCDMVALTKKLTVVVPPWAPRYDRAHDPGWRDKDDQYAALVTDAGRRCGFEVLNIQSVPGLEQANYADEMHVNASGVPIYTRYLVSRLKR
;
A
#
# COMPACT_ATOMS: atom_id res chain seq x y z
N MET A 1 -76.25 -12.06 -36.77
CA MET A 1 -74.98 -12.82 -36.71
C MET A 1 -73.87 -11.89 -36.22
N MET A 2 -73.53 -11.93 -34.93
CA MET A 2 -72.35 -11.25 -34.39
C MET A 2 -71.26 -12.30 -34.15
N ARG A 3 -70.15 -12.20 -34.89
CA ARG A 3 -68.95 -13.02 -34.65
C ARG A 3 -68.25 -12.50 -33.39
N SER A 4 -68.29 -13.30 -32.32
CA SER A 4 -67.42 -13.12 -31.16
C SER A 4 -65.98 -13.43 -31.57
N LEU A 5 -65.15 -12.38 -31.64
CA LEU A 5 -63.70 -12.52 -31.76
C LEU A 5 -63.14 -12.92 -30.39
N SER A 6 -62.90 -14.21 -30.20
CA SER A 6 -62.10 -14.72 -29.09
C SER A 6 -60.64 -14.30 -29.31
N ILE A 7 -60.27 -13.14 -28.76
CA ILE A 7 -58.86 -12.71 -28.73
C ILE A 7 -58.12 -13.67 -27.80
N SER A 8 -57.10 -14.35 -28.33
CA SER A 8 -56.21 -15.21 -27.55
C SER A 8 -55.33 -14.35 -26.63
N ASP A 9 -55.87 -13.97 -25.47
CA ASP A 9 -55.20 -13.12 -24.47
C ASP A 9 -53.86 -13.70 -24.00
N SER A 10 -53.74 -15.02 -23.93
CA SER A 10 -52.50 -15.69 -23.52
C SER A 10 -51.34 -15.51 -24.51
N GLY A 11 -51.62 -15.36 -25.80
CA GLY A 11 -50.61 -15.16 -26.84
C GLY A 11 -50.15 -13.71 -26.96
N SER A 12 -51.05 -12.77 -26.67
CA SER A 12 -50.77 -11.33 -26.63
C SER A 12 -49.90 -10.96 -25.42
N LEU A 13 -50.27 -11.44 -24.23
CA LEU A 13 -49.52 -11.18 -22.99
C LEU A 13 -48.09 -11.73 -23.06
N LYS A 14 -47.88 -12.94 -23.59
CA LYS A 14 -46.54 -13.52 -23.78
C LYS A 14 -45.68 -12.72 -24.77
N ARG A 15 -46.28 -12.17 -25.85
CA ARG A 15 -45.57 -11.31 -26.81
C ARG A 15 -45.19 -9.97 -26.20
N VAL A 16 -46.09 -9.35 -25.44
CA VAL A 16 -45.82 -8.10 -24.72
C VAL A 16 -44.73 -8.31 -23.69
N GLN A 17 -44.80 -9.37 -22.87
CA GLN A 17 -43.75 -9.71 -21.92
C GLN A 17 -42.40 -9.94 -22.58
N ALA A 18 -42.35 -10.67 -23.71
CA ALA A 18 -41.11 -10.88 -24.46
C ALA A 18 -40.56 -9.58 -25.06
N ALA A 19 -41.42 -8.71 -25.59
CA ALA A 19 -41.01 -7.41 -26.11
C ALA A 19 -40.50 -6.48 -25.00
N SER A 20 -41.20 -6.41 -23.86
CA SER A 20 -40.78 -5.65 -22.68
C SER A 20 -39.45 -6.17 -22.13
N ALA A 21 -39.27 -7.48 -22.03
CA ALA A 21 -38.01 -8.08 -21.58
C ALA A 21 -36.84 -7.71 -22.50
N ARG A 22 -37.05 -7.74 -23.83
CA ARG A 22 -36.03 -7.31 -24.81
C ARG A 22 -35.68 -5.83 -24.68
N TRP A 23 -36.69 -4.97 -24.52
CA TRP A 23 -36.48 -3.54 -24.30
C TRP A 23 -35.72 -3.26 -23.01
N ILE A 24 -36.10 -3.91 -21.91
CA ILE A 24 -35.40 -3.80 -20.62
C ILE A 24 -33.96 -4.28 -20.76
N ALA A 25 -33.73 -5.45 -21.36
CA ALA A 25 -32.39 -5.98 -21.56
C ALA A 25 -31.52 -5.06 -22.44
N ALA A 26 -32.08 -4.52 -23.53
CA ALA A 26 -31.37 -3.58 -24.40
C ALA A 26 -31.05 -2.26 -23.68
N ALA A 27 -31.99 -1.72 -22.91
CA ALA A 27 -31.79 -0.52 -22.11
C ALA A 27 -30.70 -0.74 -21.05
N LEU A 28 -30.75 -1.85 -20.31
CA LEU A 28 -29.73 -2.21 -19.32
C LEU A 28 -28.35 -2.38 -19.95
N ALA A 29 -28.27 -3.06 -21.11
CA ALA A 29 -27.01 -3.22 -21.84
C ALA A 29 -26.45 -1.86 -22.29
N LEU A 30 -27.30 -0.99 -22.85
CA LEU A 30 -26.88 0.36 -23.26
C LEU A 30 -26.40 1.19 -22.05
N THR A 31 -27.16 1.17 -20.95
CA THR A 31 -26.79 1.85 -19.71
C THR A 31 -25.45 1.33 -19.19
N ALA A 32 -25.23 0.01 -19.15
CA ALA A 32 -23.97 -0.58 -18.74
C ALA A 32 -22.81 -0.14 -19.63
N VAL A 33 -22.98 -0.14 -20.96
CA VAL A 33 -21.95 0.32 -21.90
C VAL A 33 -21.61 1.79 -21.70
N VAL A 34 -22.61 2.67 -21.55
CA VAL A 34 -22.39 4.10 -21.31
C VAL A 34 -21.63 4.32 -20.01
N TRP A 35 -22.00 3.63 -18.92
CA TRP A 35 -21.29 3.73 -17.65
C TRP A 35 -19.86 3.19 -17.72
N LEU A 36 -19.63 2.09 -18.43
CA LEU A 36 -18.28 1.53 -18.61
C LEU A 36 -17.40 2.47 -19.43
N LEU A 37 -17.94 3.10 -20.48
CA LEU A 37 -17.21 4.10 -21.28
C LEU A 37 -16.90 5.36 -20.47
N ALA A 38 -17.86 5.84 -19.67
CA ALA A 38 -17.65 6.99 -18.80
C ALA A 38 -16.58 6.69 -17.73
N LEU A 39 -16.63 5.51 -17.11
CA LEU A 39 -15.63 5.06 -16.15
C LEU A 39 -14.25 4.91 -16.80
N ALA A 40 -14.17 4.29 -17.98
CA ALA A 40 -12.92 4.18 -18.74
C ALA A 40 -12.33 5.56 -19.07
N GLY A 41 -13.17 6.52 -19.45
CA GLY A 41 -12.76 7.91 -19.68
C GLY A 41 -12.20 8.56 -18.42
N LEU A 42 -12.85 8.37 -17.27
CA LEU A 42 -12.35 8.88 -15.98
C LEU A 42 -11.03 8.23 -15.56
N LEU A 43 -10.87 6.92 -15.76
CA LEU A 43 -9.61 6.21 -15.51
C LEU A 43 -8.49 6.72 -16.41
N ALA A 44 -8.77 6.93 -17.71
CA ALA A 44 -7.79 7.51 -18.64
C ALA A 44 -7.34 8.92 -18.23
N ILE A 45 -8.24 9.73 -17.67
CA ILE A 45 -7.88 11.05 -17.12
C ILE A 45 -7.06 10.87 -15.84
N ALA A 46 -7.47 9.98 -14.93
CA ALA A 46 -6.75 9.69 -13.71
C ALA A 46 -5.30 9.25 -13.99
N ASP A 47 -5.10 8.30 -14.91
CA ASP A 47 -3.77 7.84 -15.36
C ASP A 47 -2.92 9.01 -15.88
N ARG A 48 -3.54 9.94 -16.61
CA ARG A 48 -2.83 11.07 -17.21
C ARG A 48 -2.41 12.12 -16.18
N VAL A 49 -3.20 12.32 -15.12
CA VAL A 49 -2.90 13.32 -14.09
C VAL A 49 -2.17 12.73 -12.89
N HIS A 50 -2.09 11.40 -12.80
CA HIS A 50 -1.42 10.68 -11.73
C HIS A 50 0.00 11.23 -11.48
N ASP A 51 0.30 11.48 -10.22
CA ASP A 51 1.64 11.77 -9.75
C ASP A 51 2.08 10.60 -8.89
N ASP A 52 3.24 10.02 -9.20
CA ASP A 52 3.79 8.87 -8.47
C ASP A 52 4.18 9.24 -7.03
N VAL A 53 4.22 10.53 -6.66
CA VAL A 53 4.34 10.94 -5.25
C VAL A 53 2.94 11.18 -4.67
N PRO A 54 2.35 10.21 -3.94
CA PRO A 54 1.02 10.37 -3.40
C PRO A 54 0.99 11.49 -2.35
N ALA A 55 -0.18 12.12 -2.19
CA ALA A 55 -0.39 13.22 -1.25
C ALA A 55 0.11 12.91 0.18
N MET A 56 -0.10 11.67 0.65
CA MET A 56 0.35 11.21 1.96
C MET A 56 1.88 11.19 2.13
N LEU A 57 2.62 10.90 1.06
CA LEU A 57 4.08 10.98 1.05
C LEU A 57 4.54 12.42 0.88
N ALA A 58 3.91 13.18 -0.02
CA ALA A 58 4.27 14.58 -0.30
C ALA A 58 4.32 15.43 0.97
N VAL A 59 3.35 15.30 1.88
CA VAL A 59 3.35 16.04 3.16
C VAL A 59 4.52 15.70 4.09
N LYS A 60 5.23 14.60 3.86
CA LYS A 60 6.42 14.20 4.63
C LYS A 60 7.72 14.70 4.01
N LEU A 61 7.74 14.97 2.71
CA LEU A 61 8.97 15.33 1.99
C LEU A 61 9.65 16.63 2.45
N PRO A 62 8.97 17.63 3.04
CA PRO A 62 9.66 18.79 3.62
C PRO A 62 10.69 18.43 4.71
N LEU A 63 10.58 17.25 5.34
CA LEU A 63 11.60 16.75 6.28
C LEU A 63 12.98 16.58 5.64
N LEU A 64 13.04 16.38 4.33
CA LEU A 64 14.29 16.20 3.58
C LEU A 64 15.13 17.49 3.52
N SER A 65 14.54 18.65 3.79
CA SER A 65 15.28 19.93 3.90
C SER A 65 16.40 19.88 4.95
N SER A 66 16.26 19.02 5.97
CA SER A 66 17.28 18.76 6.99
C SER A 66 18.49 17.96 6.49
N ARG A 67 18.46 17.48 5.24
CA ARG A 67 19.46 16.61 4.60
C ARG A 67 19.83 15.39 5.48
N PRO A 68 18.84 14.57 5.84
CA PRO A 68 19.05 13.41 6.68
C PRO A 68 19.99 12.41 6.02
N GLU A 69 20.83 11.76 6.81
CA GLU A 69 21.66 10.63 6.36
C GLU A 69 20.98 9.28 6.65
N LEU A 70 19.89 9.26 7.42
CA LEU A 70 19.07 8.09 7.69
C LEU A 70 17.59 8.41 7.42
N ILE A 71 16.97 7.71 6.49
CA ILE A 71 15.58 7.93 6.11
C ILE A 71 14.80 6.65 6.36
N PHE A 72 13.86 6.70 7.29
CA PHE A 72 12.89 5.64 7.48
C PHE A 72 11.70 5.87 6.54
N ALA A 73 11.37 4.87 5.74
CA ALA A 73 10.30 4.90 4.75
C ALA A 73 9.51 3.59 4.76
N GLY A 74 8.53 3.47 3.86
CA GLY A 74 7.66 2.31 3.78
C GLY A 74 6.31 2.55 4.43
N GLU A 75 5.71 1.46 4.89
CA GLU A 75 4.31 1.39 5.29
C GLU A 75 4.07 1.79 6.76
N SER A 76 2.82 1.65 7.20
CA SER A 76 2.34 2.03 8.53
C SER A 76 3.22 1.52 9.68
N ARG A 77 3.83 0.33 9.58
CA ARG A 77 4.77 -0.21 10.57
C ARG A 77 6.12 0.53 10.62
N THR A 78 6.43 1.42 9.69
CA THR A 78 7.47 2.43 9.89
C THR A 78 6.88 3.70 10.46
N VAL A 79 5.73 4.17 9.95
CA VAL A 79 5.05 5.39 10.38
C VAL A 79 4.85 5.44 11.89
N TYR A 80 4.38 4.32 12.44
CA TYR A 80 3.90 4.23 13.83
C TYR A 80 4.93 3.69 14.81
N GLN A 81 6.04 3.11 14.32
CA GLN A 81 6.92 2.28 15.16
C GLN A 81 8.36 2.78 15.28
N VAL A 82 8.80 3.66 14.37
CA VAL A 82 10.20 4.08 14.30
C VAL A 82 10.32 5.55 14.66
N ASP A 83 10.94 5.79 15.82
CA ASP A 83 11.26 7.13 16.30
C ASP A 83 12.60 7.61 15.73
N PRO A 84 12.60 8.56 14.77
CA PRO A 84 13.82 9.09 14.18
C PRO A 84 14.67 9.90 15.17
N ALA A 85 14.07 10.56 16.16
CA ALA A 85 14.83 11.33 17.16
C ALA A 85 15.62 10.39 18.07
N LEU A 86 14.97 9.32 18.54
CA LEU A 86 15.64 8.27 19.30
C LEU A 86 16.70 7.55 18.45
N ALA A 87 16.43 7.27 17.18
CA ALA A 87 17.41 6.66 16.29
C ALA A 87 18.67 7.52 16.13
N ALA A 88 18.52 8.82 15.92
CA ALA A 88 19.65 9.76 15.87
C ALA A 88 20.44 9.76 17.20
N GLN A 89 19.73 9.79 18.35
CA GLN A 89 20.36 9.74 19.67
C GLN A 89 21.19 8.46 19.87
N LEU A 90 20.65 7.29 19.51
CA LEU A 90 21.32 5.99 19.62
C LEU A 90 22.56 5.86 18.71
N LEU A 91 22.64 6.69 17.67
CA LEU A 91 23.78 6.81 16.76
C LEU A 91 24.76 7.92 17.17
N GLY A 92 24.48 8.66 18.25
CA GLY A 92 25.31 9.81 18.66
C GLY A 92 25.26 10.96 17.66
N LYS A 93 24.14 11.13 16.95
CA LYS A 93 23.95 12.10 15.87
C LYS A 93 22.99 13.22 16.27
N PRO A 94 23.12 14.41 15.65
CA PRO A 94 22.23 15.53 15.94
C PRO A 94 20.79 15.27 15.48
N LYS A 95 19.84 16.06 16.02
CA LYS A 95 18.45 16.08 15.57
C LYS A 95 18.39 16.41 14.07
N GLY A 96 17.54 15.71 13.32
CA GLY A 96 17.44 15.85 11.86
C GLY A 96 18.39 14.94 11.08
N PHE A 97 19.34 14.26 11.74
CA PHE A 97 20.14 13.21 11.09
C PHE A 97 19.27 12.07 10.54
N ALA A 98 18.21 11.72 11.28
CA ALA A 98 17.21 10.76 10.86
C ALA A 98 15.83 11.42 10.73
N VAL A 99 15.04 10.95 9.76
CA VAL A 99 13.64 11.35 9.56
C VAL A 99 12.78 10.13 9.21
N ASN A 100 11.48 10.27 9.43
CA ASN A 100 10.50 9.26 9.05
C ASN A 100 9.54 9.84 7.98
N ILE A 101 9.71 9.41 6.74
CA ILE A 101 8.85 9.80 5.61
C ILE A 101 7.87 8.69 5.21
N ALA A 102 7.74 7.64 6.02
CA ALA A 102 6.76 6.59 5.80
C ALA A 102 5.33 7.15 5.80
N TYR A 103 4.42 6.40 5.19
CA TYR A 103 2.99 6.67 5.18
C TYR A 103 2.21 5.34 5.15
N ASP A 104 0.90 5.37 5.36
CA ASP A 104 0.13 4.14 5.68
C ASP A 104 0.26 3.02 4.62
N ALA A 105 0.22 3.36 3.32
CA ALA A 105 0.38 2.36 2.26
C ALA A 105 1.85 2.02 1.98
N GLY A 106 2.74 3.02 1.99
CA GLY A 106 4.20 2.80 2.00
C GLY A 106 4.80 2.08 0.81
N GLU A 107 4.41 2.46 -0.40
CA GLU A 107 4.72 1.76 -1.65
C GLU A 107 6.16 2.04 -2.12
N PRO A 108 6.96 1.01 -2.48
CA PRO A 108 8.27 1.20 -3.12
C PRO A 108 8.24 2.11 -4.35
N LEU A 109 7.25 1.98 -5.23
CA LEU A 109 7.12 2.88 -6.39
C LEU A 109 7.03 4.37 -5.98
N ALA A 110 6.21 4.69 -4.99
CA ALA A 110 6.07 6.05 -4.48
C ALA A 110 7.38 6.62 -3.92
N LEU A 111 8.11 5.80 -3.17
CA LEU A 111 9.41 6.21 -2.63
C LEU A 111 10.44 6.43 -3.76
N LEU A 112 10.44 5.59 -4.80
CA LEU A 112 11.32 5.76 -5.94
C LEU A 112 11.04 7.08 -6.67
N ALA A 113 9.77 7.45 -6.82
CA ALA A 113 9.39 8.73 -7.39
C ALA A 113 9.87 9.91 -6.53
N ALA A 114 9.71 9.83 -5.21
CA ALA A 114 10.26 10.84 -4.29
C ALA A 114 11.80 10.95 -4.37
N ILE A 115 12.50 9.82 -4.49
CA ILE A 115 13.95 9.79 -4.68
C ILE A 115 14.35 10.48 -5.99
N ARG A 116 13.63 10.20 -7.09
CA ARG A 116 13.88 10.82 -8.40
C ARG A 116 13.58 12.33 -8.39
N ARG A 117 12.60 12.77 -7.60
CA ARG A 117 12.26 14.20 -7.43
C ARG A 117 13.29 14.95 -6.58
N ALA A 118 13.84 14.33 -5.55
CA ALA A 118 14.79 14.95 -4.62
C ALA A 118 16.14 14.19 -4.51
N PRO A 119 16.86 13.92 -5.61
CA PRO A 119 17.98 12.98 -5.63
C PRO A 119 19.11 13.37 -4.68
N ALA A 120 19.39 14.66 -4.55
CA ALA A 120 20.44 15.16 -3.66
C ALA A 120 20.22 14.79 -2.17
N SER A 121 18.95 14.63 -1.74
CA SER A 121 18.60 14.26 -0.38
C SER A 121 18.81 12.76 -0.11
N PHE A 122 18.74 11.92 -1.14
CA PHE A 122 18.79 10.46 -1.01
C PHE A 122 20.15 9.85 -1.35
N GLN A 123 20.92 10.47 -2.25
CA GLN A 123 22.24 9.98 -2.69
C GLN A 123 23.21 9.72 -1.53
N LYS A 124 23.11 10.46 -0.43
CA LYS A 124 23.94 10.30 0.77
C LYS A 124 23.23 9.60 1.93
N ALA A 125 21.94 9.30 1.78
CA ALA A 125 21.14 8.72 2.82
C ALA A 125 21.16 7.19 2.77
N HIS A 126 21.24 6.57 3.95
CA HIS A 126 20.79 5.21 4.17
C HIS A 126 19.27 5.21 4.26
N VAL A 127 18.61 4.61 3.28
CA VAL A 127 17.16 4.44 3.26
C VAL A 127 16.81 3.09 3.87
N VAL A 128 15.96 3.10 4.89
CA VAL A 128 15.43 1.92 5.57
C VAL A 128 13.94 1.85 5.29
N MET A 129 13.53 0.90 4.46
CA MET A 129 12.15 0.80 3.98
C MET A 129 11.48 -0.45 4.53
N SER A 130 10.41 -0.30 5.31
CA SER A 130 9.54 -1.43 5.67
C SER A 130 8.60 -1.76 4.54
N VAL A 131 8.39 -3.05 4.28
CA VAL A 131 7.43 -3.54 3.29
C VAL A 131 6.53 -4.61 3.91
N ALA A 132 5.32 -4.73 3.36
CA ALA A 132 4.31 -5.69 3.81
C ALA A 132 3.97 -6.71 2.72
N PRO A 133 3.51 -7.92 3.08
CA PRO A 133 3.13 -8.96 2.12
C PRO A 133 2.03 -8.49 1.15
N PHE A 134 1.09 -7.68 1.64
CA PHE A 134 0.03 -7.15 0.80
C PHE A 134 0.54 -6.24 -0.32
N LEU A 135 1.76 -5.69 -0.27
CA LEU A 135 2.29 -4.88 -1.37
C LEU A 135 2.64 -5.74 -2.59
N PHE A 136 2.91 -7.03 -2.38
CA PHE A 136 3.35 -7.97 -3.42
C PHE A 136 2.25 -8.97 -3.81
N ASN A 137 1.33 -9.27 -2.88
CA ASN A 137 0.23 -10.21 -3.12
C ASN A 137 -0.82 -9.65 -4.08
N GLU A 138 -0.86 -10.18 -5.30
CA GLU A 138 -1.82 -9.84 -6.36
C GLU A 138 -3.26 -10.25 -6.02
N GLY A 139 -3.44 -11.26 -5.17
CA GLY A 139 -4.75 -11.65 -4.67
C GLY A 139 -5.49 -10.56 -3.90
N VAL A 140 -4.75 -9.59 -3.33
CA VAL A 140 -5.31 -8.49 -2.54
C VAL A 140 -5.50 -7.26 -3.42
N ARG A 141 -6.71 -7.16 -3.96
CA ARG A 141 -7.18 -6.06 -4.83
C ARG A 141 -8.08 -5.06 -4.12
N SER A 142 -8.03 -4.98 -2.80
CA SER A 142 -8.90 -4.09 -2.03
C SER A 142 -8.40 -2.65 -2.06
N ALA A 143 -9.33 -1.70 -1.96
CA ALA A 143 -9.01 -0.28 -1.97
C ALA A 143 -8.15 0.13 -0.78
N ALA A 144 -8.16 -0.60 0.33
CA ALA A 144 -7.37 -0.21 1.50
C ALA A 144 -5.86 -0.32 1.26
N VAL A 145 -5.41 -1.28 0.44
CA VAL A 145 -4.00 -1.69 0.41
C VAL A 145 -3.43 -1.98 -0.97
N TYR A 146 -4.21 -1.85 -2.06
CA TYR A 146 -3.65 -2.01 -3.41
C TYR A 146 -2.71 -0.82 -3.73
N PRO A 147 -1.50 -1.03 -4.26
CA PRO A 147 -0.63 0.07 -4.60
C PRO A 147 -1.19 0.93 -5.74
N GLN A 148 -1.34 2.23 -5.52
CA GLN A 148 -1.94 3.13 -6.52
C GLN A 148 -1.04 3.29 -7.73
N ASP A 149 0.26 3.32 -7.49
CA ASP A 149 1.26 3.43 -8.55
C ASP A 149 1.26 2.19 -9.45
N VAL A 150 0.96 1.01 -8.88
CA VAL A 150 0.74 -0.20 -9.68
C VAL A 150 -0.52 -0.07 -10.53
N ALA A 151 -1.62 0.46 -9.98
CA ALA A 151 -2.84 0.67 -10.75
C ALA A 151 -2.62 1.61 -11.95
N ALA A 152 -1.92 2.73 -11.76
CA ALA A 152 -1.56 3.66 -12.84
C ALA A 152 -0.69 3.03 -13.95
N ARG A 153 0.04 1.95 -13.63
CA ARG A 153 0.88 1.22 -14.60
C ARG A 153 0.12 0.12 -15.34
N LEU A 154 -1.09 -0.21 -14.91
CA LEU A 154 -2.02 -1.04 -15.68
C LEU A 154 -2.69 -0.14 -16.71
N GLY A 155 -2.78 -0.58 -17.97
CA GLY A 155 -3.59 0.15 -18.95
C GLY A 155 -5.06 0.19 -18.55
N VAL A 156 -5.84 1.20 -18.96
CA VAL A 156 -7.27 1.34 -18.59
C VAL A 156 -8.08 0.03 -18.78
N ALA A 157 -7.86 -0.69 -19.88
CA ALA A 157 -8.52 -1.97 -20.12
C ALA A 157 -8.13 -3.03 -19.06
N GLU A 158 -6.84 -3.12 -18.70
CA GLU A 158 -6.35 -4.02 -17.66
C GLU A 158 -6.89 -3.62 -16.28
N GLN A 159 -6.96 -2.32 -15.98
CA GLN A 159 -7.60 -1.84 -14.75
C GLN A 159 -9.06 -2.31 -14.68
N MET A 160 -9.84 -2.10 -15.74
CA MET A 160 -11.23 -2.53 -15.79
C MET A 160 -11.37 -4.05 -15.60
N VAL A 161 -10.58 -4.86 -16.30
CA VAL A 161 -10.60 -6.33 -16.19
C VAL A 161 -10.16 -6.80 -14.80
N THR A 162 -9.17 -6.15 -14.20
CA THR A 162 -8.58 -6.54 -12.92
C THR A 162 -9.53 -6.28 -11.75
N PHE A 163 -10.28 -5.18 -11.80
CA PHE A 163 -11.06 -4.70 -10.66
C PHE A 163 -12.57 -4.80 -10.83
N LEU A 164 -13.12 -4.85 -12.04
CA LEU A 164 -14.57 -4.94 -12.20
C LEU A 164 -15.07 -6.40 -12.16
N PRO A 165 -16.32 -6.61 -11.70
CA PRO A 165 -17.17 -5.63 -11.00
C PRO A 165 -16.86 -5.54 -9.49
N LEU A 166 -16.14 -6.52 -8.94
CA LEU A 166 -16.11 -6.79 -7.50
C LEU A 166 -15.23 -5.85 -6.66
N ARG A 167 -14.35 -5.09 -7.31
CA ARG A 167 -13.36 -4.20 -6.68
C ARG A 167 -13.42 -2.77 -7.24
N ILE A 168 -14.59 -2.33 -7.68
CA ILE A 168 -14.81 -0.95 -8.17
C ILE A 168 -14.35 0.12 -7.16
N GLY A 169 -14.44 -0.16 -5.85
CA GLY A 169 -13.93 0.75 -4.81
C GLY A 169 -12.43 1.05 -4.94
N THR A 170 -11.63 0.12 -5.46
CA THR A 170 -10.20 0.33 -5.71
C THR A 170 -9.98 1.31 -6.85
N LEU A 171 -10.75 1.19 -7.94
CA LEU A 171 -10.74 2.15 -9.06
C LEU A 171 -11.20 3.54 -8.62
N ILE A 172 -12.27 3.62 -7.82
CA ILE A 172 -12.75 4.90 -7.28
C ILE A 172 -11.68 5.57 -6.42
N ARG A 173 -11.02 4.79 -5.55
CA ARG A 173 -9.92 5.31 -4.75
C ARG A 173 -8.76 5.76 -5.64
N PHE A 174 -8.37 4.97 -6.64
CA PHE A 174 -7.32 5.34 -7.60
C PHE A 174 -7.61 6.70 -8.25
N ILE A 175 -8.81 6.88 -8.81
CA ILE A 175 -9.24 8.16 -9.39
C ILE A 175 -9.09 9.29 -8.36
N ARG A 176 -9.65 9.12 -7.15
CA ARG A 176 -9.59 10.15 -6.10
C ARG A 176 -8.14 10.52 -5.74
N GLU A 177 -7.28 9.53 -5.54
CA GLU A 177 -5.89 9.77 -5.12
C GLU A 177 -5.05 10.36 -6.25
N ALA A 178 -5.27 9.98 -7.51
CA ALA A 178 -4.56 10.58 -8.65
C ALA A 178 -4.80 12.10 -8.73
N PHE A 179 -6.06 12.54 -8.62
CA PHE A 179 -6.40 13.96 -8.58
C PHE A 179 -5.85 14.67 -7.33
N ASN A 180 -5.89 14.01 -6.17
CA ASN A 180 -5.36 14.58 -4.94
C ASN A 180 -3.84 14.74 -5.00
N ALA A 181 -3.12 13.72 -5.49
CA ALA A 181 -1.67 13.78 -5.70
C ALA A 181 -1.31 14.92 -6.66
N ARG A 182 -2.05 15.05 -7.78
CA ARG A 182 -1.86 16.15 -8.72
C ARG A 182 -2.04 17.52 -8.09
N LEU A 183 -3.12 17.71 -7.32
CA LEU A 183 -3.39 18.97 -6.64
C LEU A 183 -2.26 19.34 -5.66
N VAL A 184 -1.79 18.36 -4.90
CA VAL A 184 -0.70 18.53 -3.93
C VAL A 184 0.63 18.83 -4.61
N ALA A 185 0.87 18.22 -5.78
CA ALA A 185 2.03 18.54 -6.62
C ALA A 185 1.96 19.97 -7.17
N ASP A 186 0.80 20.42 -7.67
CA ASP A 186 0.58 21.78 -8.18
C ASP A 186 0.70 22.85 -7.07
N GLN A 187 0.50 22.46 -5.81
CA GLN A 187 0.69 23.31 -4.63
C GLN A 187 2.12 23.26 -4.07
N ASP A 188 3.03 22.53 -4.70
CA ASP A 188 4.41 22.33 -4.27
C ASP A 188 4.54 21.88 -2.80
N VAL A 189 3.58 21.11 -2.28
CA VAL A 189 3.53 20.73 -0.86
C VAL A 189 4.79 19.95 -0.43
N ALA A 190 5.35 19.15 -1.32
CA ALA A 190 6.58 18.40 -1.07
C ALA A 190 7.79 19.30 -0.78
N ASP A 191 7.80 20.50 -1.35
CA ASP A 191 8.93 21.42 -1.36
C ASP A 191 8.71 22.63 -0.42
N LEU A 192 7.47 23.11 -0.34
CA LEU A 192 7.07 24.32 0.39
C LEU A 192 6.21 24.04 1.63
N GLY A 193 5.75 22.80 1.80
CA GLY A 193 4.90 22.42 2.93
C GLY A 193 5.61 22.56 4.27
N ALA A 194 4.83 22.74 5.34
CA ALA A 194 5.36 22.71 6.69
C ALA A 194 5.92 21.32 7.02
N ALA A 195 7.15 21.26 7.53
CA ALA A 195 7.72 20.02 8.01
C ALA A 195 6.85 19.42 9.14
N PRO A 196 6.41 18.15 9.01
CA PRO A 196 5.70 17.46 10.08
C PRO A 196 6.44 17.50 11.41
N THR A 197 5.68 17.58 12.50
CA THR A 197 6.21 17.47 13.86
C THR A 197 6.83 16.09 14.11
N SER A 198 7.61 15.97 15.18
CA SER A 198 8.24 14.71 15.61
C SER A 198 9.04 14.00 14.51
N LEU A 199 9.59 14.78 13.56
CA LEU A 199 10.35 14.28 12.41
C LEU A 199 9.59 13.21 11.61
N GLY A 200 8.26 13.29 11.61
CA GLY A 200 7.37 12.41 10.86
C GLY A 200 6.84 11.19 11.61
N LEU A 201 7.26 10.92 12.85
CA LEU A 201 6.67 9.87 13.69
C LEU A 201 5.20 10.18 14.00
N ARG A 202 4.34 9.16 13.93
CA ARG A 202 3.00 9.19 14.53
C ARG A 202 2.92 8.12 15.61
N ILE A 203 2.32 8.41 16.75
CA ILE A 203 2.23 7.46 17.87
C ILE A 203 0.79 6.98 17.97
N ILE A 204 0.61 5.67 18.15
CA ILE A 204 -0.67 5.09 18.56
C ILE A 204 -0.63 4.96 20.09
N ASP A 205 -1.49 5.70 20.77
CA ASP A 205 -1.54 5.83 22.23
C ASP A 205 -2.53 4.87 22.89
N TYR A 206 -3.17 4.00 22.11
CA TYR A 206 -4.14 3.01 22.58
C TYR A 206 -3.75 1.60 22.14
N THR A 207 -4.42 0.61 22.75
CA THR A 207 -4.37 -0.79 22.35
C THR A 207 -5.79 -1.26 22.10
N GLN A 208 -6.03 -1.91 20.95
CA GLN A 208 -7.32 -2.50 20.64
C GLN A 208 -7.62 -3.64 21.60
N GLY A 209 -8.89 -3.79 21.99
CA GLY A 209 -9.33 -4.94 22.78
C GLY A 209 -9.08 -6.26 22.05
N ASP A 210 -8.76 -7.31 22.80
CA ASP A 210 -8.37 -8.63 22.25
C ASP A 210 -9.41 -9.23 21.29
N ASP A 211 -10.67 -8.83 21.41
CA ASP A 211 -11.81 -9.24 20.58
C ASP A 211 -11.75 -8.71 19.13
N ARG A 212 -10.97 -7.63 18.91
CA ARG A 212 -10.79 -7.03 17.57
C ARG A 212 -9.62 -7.61 16.79
N TRP A 213 -8.74 -8.32 17.48
CA TRP A 213 -7.57 -8.92 16.86
C TRP A 213 -8.00 -10.16 16.06
N PRO A 214 -7.44 -10.39 14.87
CA PRO A 214 -7.73 -11.60 14.13
C PRO A 214 -7.40 -12.85 14.95
N ALA A 215 -8.15 -13.93 14.72
CA ALA A 215 -7.93 -15.19 15.42
C ALA A 215 -6.60 -15.84 14.98
N ASP A 216 -6.26 -15.71 13.71
CA ASP A 216 -5.05 -16.20 13.06
C ASP A 216 -4.61 -15.24 11.95
N ILE A 217 -3.35 -15.33 11.53
CA ILE A 217 -2.79 -14.44 10.50
C ILE A 217 -2.95 -15.05 9.10
N GLY A 218 -2.99 -16.38 8.98
CA GLY A 218 -3.05 -17.09 7.71
C GLY A 218 -4.31 -16.81 6.91
N SER A 219 -5.42 -16.51 7.60
CA SER A 219 -6.70 -16.07 7.06
C SER A 219 -6.84 -14.55 6.93
N HIS A 220 -5.86 -13.77 7.41
CA HIS A 220 -5.90 -12.32 7.33
C HIS A 220 -6.06 -11.85 5.88
N ALA A 221 -6.83 -10.78 5.66
CA ALA A 221 -7.17 -10.32 4.31
C ALA A 221 -5.93 -9.99 3.45
N HIS A 222 -4.80 -9.67 4.08
CA HIS A 222 -3.51 -9.42 3.42
C HIS A 222 -2.91 -10.66 2.73
N TYR A 223 -3.34 -11.86 3.12
CA TYR A 223 -2.91 -13.14 2.57
C TYR A 223 -4.01 -13.84 1.73
N GLY A 224 -5.10 -13.12 1.43
CA GLY A 224 -6.20 -13.63 0.61
C GLY A 224 -5.77 -13.88 -0.84
N ASN A 225 -6.25 -14.98 -1.42
CA ASN A 225 -5.98 -15.40 -2.81
C ASN A 225 -4.49 -15.31 -3.20
N TRP A 226 -3.61 -15.81 -2.33
CA TRP A 226 -2.16 -15.62 -2.40
C TRP A 226 -1.56 -15.85 -3.79
N ASP A 227 -0.96 -14.79 -4.35
CA ASP A 227 -0.26 -14.81 -5.64
C ASP A 227 0.85 -13.75 -5.66
N LEU A 228 2.10 -14.17 -5.86
CA LEU A 228 3.27 -13.29 -5.96
C LEU A 228 3.81 -13.14 -7.39
N SER A 229 3.10 -13.63 -8.40
CA SER A 229 3.53 -13.59 -9.80
C SER A 229 3.01 -12.37 -10.57
N GLY A 230 2.09 -11.62 -9.95
CA GLY A 230 1.37 -10.53 -10.60
C GLY A 230 2.12 -9.19 -10.73
N PRO A 231 1.45 -8.19 -11.32
CA PRO A 231 2.01 -6.85 -11.53
C PRO A 231 2.55 -6.19 -10.26
N LYS A 232 1.87 -6.36 -9.12
CA LYS A 232 2.31 -5.81 -7.83
C LYS A 232 3.72 -6.24 -7.47
N ALA A 233 3.96 -7.54 -7.39
CA ALA A 233 5.28 -8.07 -7.09
C ALA A 233 6.34 -7.60 -8.11
N ARG A 234 6.01 -7.63 -9.40
CA ARG A 234 6.93 -7.21 -10.47
C ARG A 234 7.35 -5.74 -10.32
N PHE A 235 6.41 -4.82 -10.18
CA PHE A 235 6.71 -3.39 -10.17
C PHE A 235 7.35 -2.95 -8.85
N GLU A 236 6.88 -3.44 -7.70
CA GLU A 236 7.44 -3.04 -6.40
C GLU A 236 8.86 -3.58 -6.21
N ILE A 237 9.14 -4.81 -6.65
CA ILE A 237 10.52 -5.33 -6.66
C ILE A 237 11.40 -4.55 -7.62
N GLY A 238 10.89 -4.22 -8.82
CA GLY A 238 11.61 -3.36 -9.76
C GLY A 238 11.97 -2.01 -9.14
N ALA A 239 11.04 -1.40 -8.41
CA ALA A 239 11.27 -0.13 -7.74
C ALA A 239 12.37 -0.21 -6.68
N LEU A 240 12.35 -1.25 -5.84
CA LEU A 240 13.41 -1.49 -4.85
C LEU A 240 14.78 -1.66 -5.52
N CYS A 241 14.86 -2.37 -6.64
CA CYS A 241 16.10 -2.53 -7.40
C CYS A 241 16.61 -1.19 -7.96
N ASP A 242 15.72 -0.37 -8.53
CA ASP A 242 16.08 0.95 -9.09
C ASP A 242 16.61 1.92 -8.01
N MET A 243 16.10 1.83 -6.77
CA MET A 243 16.54 2.70 -5.66
C MET A 243 17.99 2.48 -5.23
N VAL A 244 18.56 1.29 -5.47
CA VAL A 244 19.92 0.95 -5.02
C VAL A 244 20.94 1.92 -5.62
N ALA A 245 20.80 2.26 -6.90
CA ALA A 245 21.71 3.19 -7.59
C ALA A 245 21.50 4.66 -7.18
N LEU A 246 20.42 4.97 -6.47
CA LEU A 246 20.00 6.35 -6.16
C LEU A 246 20.18 6.71 -4.68
N THR A 247 20.61 5.75 -3.85
CA THR A 247 20.78 5.91 -2.41
C THR A 247 22.19 5.50 -2.00
N LYS A 248 22.66 5.97 -0.83
CA LYS A 248 23.96 5.51 -0.30
C LYS A 248 23.89 4.02 0.08
N LYS A 249 22.76 3.62 0.65
CA LYS A 249 22.47 2.26 1.09
C LYS A 249 20.96 2.09 1.15
N LEU A 250 20.46 0.96 0.68
CA LEU A 250 19.07 0.55 0.86
C LEU A 250 19.02 -0.69 1.76
N THR A 251 18.24 -0.61 2.84
CA THR A 251 17.88 -1.74 3.67
C THR A 251 16.37 -1.90 3.66
N VAL A 252 15.89 -3.07 3.24
CA VAL A 252 14.47 -3.41 3.20
C VAL A 252 14.14 -4.26 4.42
N VAL A 253 13.14 -3.84 5.19
CA VAL A 253 12.70 -4.51 6.40
C VAL A 253 11.44 -5.32 6.10
N VAL A 254 11.47 -6.60 6.45
CA VAL A 254 10.26 -7.43 6.60
C VAL A 254 9.96 -7.46 8.10
N PRO A 255 8.99 -6.67 8.59
CA PRO A 255 8.77 -6.48 10.02
C PRO A 255 7.91 -7.62 10.61
N PRO A 256 7.96 -7.79 11.95
CA PRO A 256 7.27 -8.86 12.63
C PRO A 256 5.77 -8.57 12.77
N TRP A 257 5.02 -9.64 13.06
CA TRP A 257 3.67 -9.55 13.61
C TRP A 257 3.72 -9.56 15.14
N ALA A 258 2.60 -9.25 15.79
CA ALA A 258 2.51 -9.28 17.24
C ALA A 258 2.79 -10.69 17.83
N PRO A 259 3.40 -10.77 19.03
CA PRO A 259 3.94 -12.02 19.57
C PRO A 259 2.90 -13.06 19.96
N ARG A 260 1.61 -12.69 20.11
CA ARG A 260 0.54 -13.68 20.34
C ARG A 260 0.33 -14.65 19.18
N TYR A 261 0.77 -14.29 17.97
CA TYR A 261 0.64 -15.16 16.81
C TYR A 261 1.86 -16.07 16.70
N ASP A 262 1.61 -17.37 16.72
CA ASP A 262 2.65 -18.37 16.57
C ASP A 262 2.64 -18.99 15.17
N ARG A 263 3.71 -18.70 14.41
CA ARG A 263 3.93 -19.25 13.06
C ARG A 263 3.97 -20.78 13.06
N ALA A 264 4.35 -21.42 14.16
CA ALA A 264 4.39 -22.88 14.25
C ALA A 264 2.98 -23.48 14.25
N HIS A 265 2.00 -22.76 14.80
CA HIS A 265 0.60 -23.19 14.91
C HIS A 265 -0.30 -22.65 13.77
N ASP A 266 0.25 -21.81 12.88
CA ASP A 266 -0.40 -21.32 11.67
C ASP A 266 0.52 -21.56 10.45
N PRO A 267 0.57 -22.81 9.93
CA PRO A 267 1.44 -23.15 8.81
C PRO A 267 1.06 -22.40 7.52
N GLY A 268 -0.22 -22.02 7.37
CA GLY A 268 -0.69 -21.25 6.23
C GLY A 268 -0.12 -19.83 6.22
N TRP A 269 -0.05 -19.18 7.38
CA TRP A 269 0.68 -17.92 7.52
C TRP A 269 2.17 -18.11 7.27
N ARG A 270 2.80 -19.06 7.97
CA ARG A 270 4.25 -19.29 7.88
C ARG A 270 4.70 -19.46 6.44
N ASP A 271 4.06 -20.36 5.69
CA ASP A 271 4.47 -20.70 4.33
C ASP A 271 4.31 -19.51 3.37
N LYS A 272 3.23 -18.71 3.51
CA LYS A 272 3.03 -17.50 2.68
C LYS A 272 4.02 -16.39 3.04
N ASP A 273 4.22 -16.17 4.33
CA ASP A 273 5.13 -15.13 4.80
C ASP A 273 6.59 -15.47 4.48
N ASP A 274 6.97 -16.75 4.54
CA ASP A 274 8.27 -17.25 4.07
C ASP A 274 8.45 -17.03 2.55
N GLN A 275 7.41 -17.29 1.73
CA GLN A 275 7.47 -17.02 0.28
C GLN A 275 7.68 -15.53 -0.03
N TYR A 276 6.97 -14.66 0.67
CA TYR A 276 7.12 -13.22 0.52
C TYR A 276 8.50 -12.74 0.99
N ALA A 277 8.97 -13.19 2.16
CA ALA A 277 10.30 -12.86 2.65
C ALA A 277 11.40 -13.38 1.71
N ALA A 278 11.22 -14.57 1.12
CA ALA A 278 12.12 -15.13 0.11
C ALA A 278 12.14 -14.28 -1.16
N LEU A 279 10.98 -13.85 -1.67
CA LEU A 279 10.88 -12.96 -2.83
C LEU A 279 11.72 -11.67 -2.62
N VAL A 280 11.56 -11.01 -1.47
CA VAL A 280 12.31 -9.79 -1.14
C VAL A 280 13.79 -10.08 -0.95
N THR A 281 14.13 -11.18 -0.27
CA THR A 281 15.53 -11.59 -0.02
C THR A 281 16.26 -11.89 -1.32
N ASP A 282 15.65 -12.64 -2.23
CA ASP A 282 16.25 -12.98 -3.51
C ASP A 282 16.39 -11.77 -4.41
N ALA A 283 15.42 -10.85 -4.39
CA ALA A 283 15.56 -9.55 -5.04
C ALA A 283 16.72 -8.74 -4.44
N GLY A 284 16.87 -8.72 -3.11
CA GLY A 284 17.95 -8.02 -2.42
C GLY A 284 19.33 -8.55 -2.83
N ARG A 285 19.50 -9.88 -2.86
CA ARG A 285 20.73 -10.52 -3.34
C ARG A 285 21.04 -10.15 -4.80
N ARG A 286 20.02 -10.16 -5.66
CA ARG A 286 20.17 -9.88 -7.10
C ARG A 286 20.47 -8.40 -7.37
N CYS A 287 19.83 -7.49 -6.65
CA CYS A 287 19.86 -6.05 -6.93
C CYS A 287 20.84 -5.27 -6.04
N GLY A 288 21.35 -5.86 -4.96
CA GLY A 288 22.36 -5.26 -4.10
C GLY A 288 21.81 -4.43 -2.93
N PHE A 289 20.58 -4.71 -2.46
CA PHE A 289 20.06 -4.14 -1.21
C PHE A 289 20.05 -5.17 -0.08
N GLU A 290 20.17 -4.69 1.15
CA GLU A 290 20.11 -5.54 2.33
C GLU A 290 18.67 -5.85 2.72
N VAL A 291 18.42 -7.06 3.21
CA VAL A 291 17.11 -7.45 3.74
C VAL A 291 17.24 -7.80 5.20
N LEU A 292 16.50 -7.08 6.04
CA LEU A 292 16.32 -7.37 7.45
C LEU A 292 14.98 -8.06 7.65
N ASN A 293 15.00 -9.39 7.66
CA ASN A 293 13.84 -10.18 8.03
C ASN A 293 13.73 -10.28 9.56
N ILE A 294 12.79 -9.54 10.15
CA ILE A 294 12.57 -9.46 11.59
C ILE A 294 11.34 -10.31 11.93
N GLN A 295 11.60 -11.49 12.49
CA GLN A 295 10.53 -12.41 12.92
C GLN A 295 10.00 -12.08 14.31
N SER A 296 10.84 -11.52 15.17
CA SER A 296 10.49 -11.06 16.51
C SER A 296 11.47 -10.00 16.99
N VAL A 297 11.06 -9.23 17.99
CA VAL A 297 11.89 -8.21 18.65
C VAL A 297 12.00 -8.56 20.13
N PRO A 298 13.21 -8.84 20.66
CA PRO A 298 13.40 -9.10 22.08
C PRO A 298 12.89 -7.95 22.95
N GLY A 299 12.10 -8.30 23.97
CA GLY A 299 11.49 -7.34 24.90
C GLY A 299 10.27 -6.60 24.37
N LEU A 300 9.84 -6.86 23.12
CA LEU A 300 8.59 -6.34 22.59
C LEU A 300 7.47 -7.35 22.86
N GLU A 301 6.72 -7.10 23.92
CA GLU A 301 5.65 -7.98 24.41
C GLU A 301 4.30 -7.61 23.80
N GLN A 302 3.30 -8.47 24.03
CA GLN A 302 1.94 -8.26 23.53
C GLN A 302 1.35 -6.90 23.95
N ALA A 303 1.61 -6.46 25.19
CA ALA A 303 1.15 -5.18 25.71
C ALA A 303 1.79 -3.96 25.01
N ASN A 304 2.83 -4.15 24.20
CA ASN A 304 3.48 -3.10 23.43
C ASN A 304 2.90 -2.94 22.02
N TYR A 305 1.90 -3.73 21.65
CA TYR A 305 1.22 -3.64 20.37
C TYR A 305 -0.12 -2.93 20.50
N ALA A 306 -0.44 -2.08 19.52
CA ALA A 306 -1.74 -1.45 19.39
C ALA A 306 -2.76 -2.39 18.74
N ASP A 307 -2.29 -3.20 17.78
CA ASP A 307 -3.07 -4.19 17.02
C ASP A 307 -2.13 -5.32 16.53
N GLU A 308 -2.59 -6.15 15.59
CA GLU A 308 -1.83 -7.31 15.13
C GLU A 308 -0.46 -7.00 14.52
N MET A 309 -0.20 -5.75 14.11
CA MET A 309 1.00 -5.41 13.35
C MET A 309 1.68 -4.10 13.77
N HIS A 310 1.00 -3.19 14.45
CA HIS A 310 1.52 -1.90 14.88
C HIS A 310 1.88 -1.89 16.37
N VAL A 311 3.05 -1.36 16.73
CA VAL A 311 3.37 -1.06 18.13
C VAL A 311 2.65 0.19 18.63
N ASN A 312 2.28 0.19 19.91
CA ASN A 312 1.79 1.37 20.61
C ASN A 312 2.95 2.23 21.14
N ALA A 313 2.62 3.34 21.81
CA ALA A 313 3.59 4.28 22.37
C ALA A 313 4.70 3.63 23.22
N SER A 314 4.38 2.58 23.98
CA SER A 314 5.35 1.88 24.83
C SER A 314 6.31 0.99 24.04
N GLY A 315 5.88 0.47 22.88
CA GLY A 315 6.68 -0.38 22.01
C GLY A 315 7.62 0.39 21.08
N VAL A 316 7.30 1.64 20.74
CA VAL A 316 8.12 2.48 19.83
C VAL A 316 9.61 2.53 20.24
N PRO A 317 9.98 2.82 21.51
CA PRO A 317 11.38 2.85 21.90
C PRO A 317 12.08 1.49 21.80
N ILE A 318 11.35 0.41 22.05
CA ILE A 318 11.87 -0.97 22.02
C ILE A 318 12.17 -1.37 20.58
N TYR A 319 11.18 -1.19 19.68
CA TYR A 319 11.33 -1.47 18.26
C TYR A 319 12.44 -0.62 17.63
N THR A 320 12.47 0.68 17.91
CA THR A 320 13.49 1.60 17.38
C THR A 320 14.90 1.19 17.80
N ARG A 321 15.12 0.87 19.08
CA ARG A 321 16.43 0.39 19.56
C ARG A 321 16.86 -0.89 18.87
N TYR A 322 15.94 -1.85 18.72
CA TYR A 322 16.22 -3.09 18.02
C TYR A 322 16.62 -2.81 16.57
N LEU A 323 15.81 -2.08 15.82
CA LEU A 323 16.08 -1.78 14.42
C LEU A 323 17.45 -1.09 14.25
N VAL A 324 17.72 -0.04 15.03
CA VAL A 324 19.02 0.67 14.98
C VAL A 324 20.20 -0.25 15.32
N SER A 325 20.04 -1.18 16.26
CA SER A 325 21.09 -2.16 16.58
C SER A 325 21.40 -3.11 15.42
N ARG A 326 20.40 -3.40 14.57
CA ARG A 326 20.56 -4.23 13.36
C ARG A 326 21.21 -3.45 12.21
N LEU A 327 20.96 -2.15 12.11
CA LEU A 327 21.52 -1.27 11.07
C LEU A 327 23.00 -0.91 11.30
N LYS A 328 23.51 -1.03 12.53
CA LYS A 328 24.92 -0.82 12.87
C LYS A 328 25.85 -1.95 12.43
N ARG A 329 25.29 -3.10 12.04
CA ARG A 329 26.04 -4.28 11.60
C ARG A 329 26.28 -4.21 10.10
#